data_AF-A0A444X8H1-F1
#
_entry.id   AF-A0A444X8H1-F1
#
_cell.length_a   1.000
_cell.length_b   1.000
_cell.length_c   1.000
_cell.angle_alpha   90.00
_cell.angle_beta   90.00
_cell.angle_gamma   90.00
#
_symmetry.space_group_name_H-M   'P 1'
#
loop_
_entity.id
_entity.type
_entity.pdbx_description
1 polymer ?
#
loop_
_entity_poly.entity_id
_entity_poly.type
_entity_poly.pdbx_seq_one_letter_code
_entity_poly.pdbx_strand_id
1 'polypeptide(L)'
;MMFLISFFSAVCPYLALETCRQWHLSNKTVNLMRNGKMPTVSIEQAQNNYTKAVKAGLLKILSKMGISLLSSYCGAQIFEIYGLGKEVVDLAFKGSMSKIGGLNGTSSFWK
;
A
#
# COMPACT_ATOMS: atom_id res chain seq x y z
N MET A 1 0.49 -0.53 1.68
CA MET A 1 0.70 -1.95 2.05
C MET A 1 1.86 -2.08 3.03
N MET A 2 3.10 -1.77 2.64
CA MET A 2 4.29 -1.92 3.50
C MET A 2 4.13 -1.23 4.87
N PHE A 3 3.78 0.06 4.87
CA PHE A 3 3.52 0.82 6.09
C PHE A 3 2.49 0.17 7.03
N LEU A 4 1.39 -0.37 6.48
CA LEU A 4 0.36 -1.03 7.28
C LEU A 4 0.86 -2.34 7.90
N ILE A 5 1.74 -3.08 7.20
CA ILE A 5 2.33 -4.32 7.72
C ILE A 5 3.27 -4.05 8.90
N SER A 6 3.83 -2.84 9.03
CA SER A 6 4.58 -2.47 10.23
C SER A 6 3.74 -2.44 11.50
N PHE A 7 2.42 -2.25 11.39
CA PHE A 7 1.50 -2.13 12.53
C PHE A 7 0.52 -3.31 12.66
N PHE A 8 0.23 -4.02 11.56
CA PHE A 8 -0.77 -5.08 11.49
C PHE A 8 -0.20 -6.35 10.85
N SER A 9 -0.63 -7.52 11.32
CA SER A 9 -0.15 -8.82 10.81
C SER A 9 -0.68 -9.18 9.42
N ALA A 10 -1.85 -8.67 9.04
CA ALA A 10 -2.48 -8.93 7.75
C ALA A 10 -3.28 -7.72 7.26
N VAL A 11 -3.31 -7.54 5.94
CA VAL A 11 -4.07 -6.47 5.28
C VAL A 11 -4.90 -7.10 4.17
N CYS A 12 -6.23 -6.94 4.22
CA CYS A 12 -7.13 -7.36 3.15
C CYS A 12 -7.52 -6.15 2.30
N PRO A 13 -6.95 -5.96 1.10
CA PRO A 13 -7.25 -4.82 0.25
C PRO A 13 -8.53 -5.06 -0.57
N TYR A 14 -9.67 -5.19 0.11
CA TYR A 14 -10.96 -5.51 -0.52
C TYR A 14 -11.29 -4.55 -1.67
N LEU A 15 -11.17 -3.24 -1.44
CA LEU A 15 -11.48 -2.23 -2.46
C LEU A 15 -10.54 -2.31 -3.67
N ALA A 16 -9.28 -2.69 -3.48
CA ALA A 16 -8.33 -2.87 -4.58
C ALA A 16 -8.70 -4.09 -5.44
N LEU A 17 -9.10 -5.18 -4.80
CA LEU A 17 -9.57 -6.38 -5.49
C LEU A 17 -10.86 -6.12 -6.27
N GLU A 18 -11.74 -5.27 -5.72
CA GLU A 18 -12.96 -4.84 -6.39
C GLU A 18 -12.68 -3.90 -7.57
N THR A 19 -11.72 -2.98 -7.44
CA THR A 19 -11.28 -2.16 -8.58
C THR A 19 -10.66 -2.99 -9.70
N CYS A 20 -9.92 -4.06 -9.38
CA CYS A 20 -9.46 -5.01 -10.40
C CYS A 20 -10.62 -5.70 -11.14
N ARG A 21 -11.70 -6.04 -10.42
CA ARG A 21 -12.92 -6.61 -11.02
C ARG A 21 -13.60 -5.61 -11.94
N GLN A 22 -13.85 -4.40 -11.45
CA GLN A 22 -14.47 -3.33 -12.23
C GLN A 22 -13.65 -2.95 -13.46
N TRP A 23 -12.31 -2.90 -13.33
CA TRP A 23 -11.42 -2.66 -14.46
C TRP A 23 -11.53 -3.75 -15.53
N HIS A 24 -11.62 -5.02 -15.13
CA HIS A 24 -11.79 -6.13 -16.06
C HIS A 24 -13.16 -6.10 -16.76
N LEU A 25 -14.23 -5.79 -16.01
CA LEU A 25 -15.60 -5.71 -16.51
C LEU A 25 -15.87 -4.49 -17.40
N SER A 26 -14.99 -3.49 -17.39
CA SER A 26 -15.13 -2.30 -18.22
C SER A 26 -15.14 -2.64 -19.71
N ASN A 27 -16.13 -2.13 -20.44
CA ASN A 27 -16.26 -2.31 -21.90
C ASN A 27 -14.97 -1.94 -22.66
N LYS A 28 -14.22 -0.95 -22.17
CA LYS A 28 -12.94 -0.55 -22.77
C LYS A 28 -11.91 -1.66 -22.69
N THR A 29 -11.78 -2.29 -21.53
CA THR A 29 -10.83 -3.39 -21.29
C THR A 29 -11.22 -4.63 -22.09
N VAL A 30 -12.51 -4.98 -22.10
CA VAL A 30 -13.04 -6.09 -22.90
C VAL A 30 -12.77 -5.88 -24.40
N ASN A 31 -12.99 -4.67 -24.91
CA ASN A 31 -12.70 -4.34 -26.30
C ASN A 31 -11.19 -4.42 -26.61
N LEU A 32 -10.32 -4.03 -25.68
CA LEU A 32 -8.87 -4.16 -25.86
C LEU A 32 -8.40 -5.61 -25.89
N MET A 33 -9.01 -6.49 -25.09
CA MET A 33 -8.75 -7.93 -25.11
C MET A 33 -9.24 -8.57 -26.40
N ARG A 34 -10.46 -8.22 -26.86
CA ARG A 34 -11.02 -8.70 -28.14
C ARG A 34 -10.17 -8.27 -29.34
N ASN A 35 -9.66 -7.05 -29.31
CA ASN A 35 -8.82 -6.50 -30.39
C ASN A 35 -7.36 -6.99 -30.33
N GLY A 36 -7.02 -7.94 -29.44
CA GLY A 36 -5.68 -8.51 -29.31
C GLY A 36 -4.61 -7.54 -28.78
N LYS A 37 -4.99 -6.35 -28.30
CA LYS A 37 -4.05 -5.35 -27.75
C LYS A 37 -3.60 -5.68 -26.33
N MET A 38 -4.32 -6.58 -25.65
CA MET A 38 -3.97 -7.10 -24.34
C MET A 38 -4.29 -8.59 -24.26
N PRO A 39 -3.54 -9.36 -23.45
CA PRO A 39 -3.85 -10.76 -23.20
C PRO A 39 -5.21 -10.89 -22.49
N THR A 40 -6.01 -11.84 -22.97
CA THR A 40 -7.28 -12.20 -22.32
C THR A 40 -6.97 -12.87 -20.98
N VAL A 41 -7.29 -12.18 -19.90
CA VAL A 41 -7.11 -12.68 -18.53
C VAL A 41 -8.47 -12.81 -17.87
N SER A 42 -8.71 -13.86 -17.08
CA SER A 42 -9.93 -13.95 -16.27
C SER A 42 -9.90 -12.94 -15.11
N ILE A 43 -11.05 -12.68 -14.50
CA ILE A 43 -11.16 -11.84 -13.31
C ILE A 43 -10.23 -12.36 -12.19
N GLU A 44 -10.26 -13.67 -11.94
CA GLU A 44 -9.40 -14.31 -10.93
C GLU A 44 -7.92 -14.14 -11.27
N GLN A 45 -7.55 -14.26 -12.56
CA GLN A 45 -6.18 -14.06 -12.99
C GLN A 45 -5.74 -12.61 -12.79
N ALA A 46 -6.60 -11.63 -13.05
CA ALA A 46 -6.31 -10.22 -12.80
C ALA A 46 -6.07 -9.95 -11.31
N GLN A 47 -6.90 -10.50 -10.41
CA GLN A 47 -6.74 -10.40 -8.97
C GLN A 47 -5.47 -11.12 -8.46
N ASN A 48 -5.16 -12.29 -9.02
CA ASN A 48 -3.93 -13.03 -8.72
C ASN A 48 -2.68 -12.28 -9.19
N ASN A 49 -2.73 -11.66 -10.36
CA ASN A 49 -1.64 -10.83 -10.88
C ASN A 49 -1.42 -9.61 -10.00
N TYR A 50 -2.48 -8.95 -9.55
CA TYR A 50 -2.41 -7.86 -8.57
C TYR A 50 -1.73 -8.34 -7.27
N THR A 51 -2.18 -9.46 -6.72
CA THR A 51 -1.63 -10.04 -5.49
C THR A 51 -0.14 -10.39 -5.65
N LYS A 52 0.26 -10.99 -6.79
CA LYS A 52 1.66 -11.28 -7.11
C LYS A 52 2.50 -10.00 -7.21
N ALA A 53 2.00 -8.98 -7.90
CA ALA A 53 2.71 -7.70 -8.05
C ALA A 53 2.93 -7.01 -6.70
N VAL A 54 1.90 -7.01 -5.83
CA VAL A 54 2.02 -6.47 -4.47
C VAL A 54 3.06 -7.25 -3.65
N LYS A 55 3.01 -8.59 -3.67
CA LYS A 55 4.00 -9.44 -2.97
C LYS A 55 5.43 -9.19 -3.48
N ALA A 56 5.62 -9.12 -4.79
CA ALA A 56 6.93 -8.84 -5.38
C ALA A 56 7.43 -7.43 -5.01
N GLY A 57 6.54 -6.43 -5.00
CA GLY A 57 6.87 -5.07 -4.55
C GLY A 57 7.29 -5.02 -3.09
N LEU A 58 6.59 -5.75 -2.22
CA LEU A 58 6.96 -5.89 -0.80
C LEU A 58 8.34 -6.53 -0.65
N LEU A 59 8.58 -7.67 -1.31
CA LEU A 59 9.89 -8.34 -1.29
C LEU A 59 11.00 -7.41 -1.79
N LYS A 60 10.77 -6.65 -2.87
CA LYS A 60 11.76 -5.70 -3.41
C LYS A 60 12.15 -4.61 -2.40
N ILE A 61 11.18 -4.11 -1.62
CA ILE A 61 11.46 -3.11 -0.59
C ILE A 61 12.20 -3.76 0.60
N LEU A 62 11.79 -4.95 1.04
CA LEU A 62 12.48 -5.70 2.11
C LEU A 62 13.94 -6.01 1.73
N SER A 63 14.18 -6.43 0.48
CA SER A 63 15.52 -6.70 -0.04
C SER A 63 16.41 -5.46 -0.09
N LYS A 64 15.86 -4.25 -0.26
CA LYS A 64 16.64 -3.01 -0.17
C LYS A 64 17.13 -2.71 1.25
N MET A 65 16.38 -3.14 2.26
CA MET A 65 16.70 -2.94 3.68
C MET A 65 17.50 -4.10 4.28
N GLY A 66 17.75 -5.17 3.52
CA GLY A 66 18.44 -6.37 3.99
C GLY A 66 17.60 -7.25 4.93
N ILE A 67 16.28 -7.10 4.92
CA ILE A 67 15.38 -7.85 5.81
C ILE A 67 14.87 -9.09 5.06
N SER A 68 15.19 -10.27 5.57
CA SER A 68 14.83 -11.56 4.95
C SER A 68 13.49 -12.13 5.41
N LEU A 69 12.97 -11.68 6.55
CA LEU A 69 11.75 -12.19 7.17
C LEU A 69 10.72 -11.07 7.35
N LEU A 70 9.48 -11.31 6.91
CA LEU A 70 8.38 -10.34 7.08
C LEU A 70 8.08 -10.08 8.57
N SER A 71 8.23 -11.09 9.42
CA SER A 71 8.06 -10.96 10.87
C SER A 71 9.05 -9.99 11.51
N SER A 72 10.26 -9.87 10.96
CA SER A 72 11.25 -8.88 11.40
C SER A 72 10.89 -7.46 10.98
N TYR A 73 10.01 -7.29 9.99
CA TYR A 73 9.50 -5.98 9.57
C TYR A 73 8.29 -5.53 10.40
N CYS A 74 7.45 -6.47 10.86
CA CYS A 74 6.35 -6.19 11.78
C CYS A 74 6.90 -5.56 13.07
N GLY A 75 6.47 -4.34 13.40
CA GLY A 75 6.88 -3.62 14.62
C GLY A 75 8.21 -2.87 14.52
N ALA A 76 9.00 -3.03 13.46
CA ALA A 76 10.30 -2.37 13.34
C ALA A 76 10.21 -0.87 12.98
N GLN A 77 9.00 -0.35 12.67
CA GLN A 77 8.71 1.05 12.34
C GLN A 77 9.78 1.70 11.43
N ILE A 78 10.20 0.98 10.39
CA ILE A 78 11.31 1.38 9.52
C ILE A 78 10.82 2.35 8.46
N PHE A 79 10.46 3.56 8.90
CA PHE A 79 10.08 4.67 8.04
C PHE A 79 10.39 5.98 8.77
N GLU A 80 10.65 7.04 8.01
CA GLU A 80 10.84 8.38 8.54
C GLU A 80 9.60 9.22 8.20
N ILE A 81 9.08 9.94 9.19
CA ILE A 81 7.90 10.77 9.03
C ILE A 81 8.34 12.17 8.58
N TYR A 82 7.67 12.68 7.56
CA TYR A 82 7.90 14.04 7.07
C TYR A 82 6.56 14.79 7.00
N GLY A 83 6.49 15.98 7.59
CA GLY A 83 5.32 16.86 7.47
C GLY A 83 4.14 16.51 8.38
N LEU A 84 4.33 15.61 9.36
CA LEU A 84 3.36 15.41 10.45
C LEU A 84 3.85 16.11 11.71
N GLY A 85 2.90 16.76 12.38
CA GLY A 85 3.06 17.37 13.68
C GLY A 85 3.37 16.36 14.78
N LYS A 86 4.13 16.80 15.78
CA LYS A 86 4.58 15.93 16.89
C LYS A 86 3.40 15.29 17.64
N GLU A 87 2.29 16.00 17.81
CA GLU A 87 1.07 15.48 18.45
C GLU A 87 0.49 14.26 17.71
N VAL A 88 0.44 14.31 16.38
CA VAL A 88 -0.10 13.21 15.55
C VAL A 88 0.85 12.02 15.57
N VAL A 89 2.16 12.29 15.53
CA VAL A 89 3.20 11.27 15.62
C VAL A 89 3.15 10.57 16.97
N ASP A 90 3.04 11.30 18.07
CA ASP A 90 3.00 10.71 19.41
C ASP A 90 1.72 9.89 19.66
N LEU A 91 0.59 10.28 19.03
CA LEU A 91 -0.69 9.58 19.16
C LEU A 91 -0.74 8.27 18.35
N ALA A 92 -0.31 8.30 17.08
CA ALA A 92 -0.50 7.20 16.14
C ALA A 92 0.80 6.43 15.79
N PHE A 93 1.97 7.06 15.95
CA PHE A 93 3.28 6.55 15.50
C PHE A 93 4.34 6.72 16.59
N LYS A 94 3.98 6.41 17.83
CA LYS A 94 4.83 6.59 19.01
C LYS A 94 6.20 5.93 18.80
N GLY A 95 7.26 6.72 18.92
CA GLY A 95 8.65 6.28 18.73
C GLY A 95 9.25 6.57 17.34
N SER A 96 8.45 7.06 16.38
CA SER A 96 8.94 7.42 15.05
C SER A 96 9.49 8.86 15.01
N MET A 97 10.63 9.06 14.33
CA MET A 97 11.24 10.38 14.19
C MET A 97 10.54 11.18 13.08
N SER A 98 10.11 12.41 13.41
CA SER A 98 9.66 13.42 12.45
C SER A 98 10.56 14.64 12.55
N LYS A 99 11.47 14.82 11.57
CA LYS A 99 12.45 15.93 11.58
C LYS A 99 11.84 17.26 11.15
N ILE A 100 10.79 17.21 10.33
CA ILE A 100 10.10 18.39 9.80
C ILE A 100 8.70 18.40 10.41
N GLY A 101 8.46 19.32 11.34
CA GLY A 101 7.13 19.54 11.91
C GLY A 101 6.13 19.94 10.84
N GLY A 102 4.87 19.56 11.01
CA GLY A 102 3.83 19.83 10.02
C GLY A 102 2.42 19.71 10.57
N LEU A 103 1.57 18.97 9.89
CA LEU A 103 0.12 18.96 10.15
C LEU A 103 -0.18 18.49 11.59
N ASN A 104 -0.75 19.38 12.41
CA ASN A 104 -1.31 19.04 13.72
C ASN A 104 -2.81 18.75 13.55
N GLY A 105 -3.38 17.90 14.43
CA GLY A 105 -4.80 17.52 14.38
C GLY A 105 -5.78 18.68 14.61
N THR A 106 -5.28 19.85 15.00
CA THR A 106 -6.07 20.98 15.50
C THR A 106 -5.74 22.33 14.85
N SER A 107 -4.74 22.44 13.97
CA SER A 107 -4.32 23.75 13.44
C SER A 107 -4.90 24.08 12.05
N SER A 108 -5.94 24.91 12.05
CA SER A 108 -6.08 26.05 11.12
C SER A 108 -6.26 25.77 9.62
N PHE A 109 -6.99 24.72 9.21
CA PHE A 109 -7.52 24.62 7.84
C PHE A 109 -8.98 25.10 7.71
N TRP A 110 -9.68 25.30 8.84
CA TRP A 110 -11.07 25.76 8.91
C TRP A 110 -11.20 27.14 9.59
N LYS A 111 -10.23 28.03 9.39
CA LYS A 111 -10.38 29.46 9.68
C LYS A 111 -10.03 30.26 8.44
#